data_AF-A0A6J3C0D3-F1
#
_entry.id   AF-A0A6J3C0D3-F1
#
_cell.length_a   1.000
_cell.length_b   1.000
_cell.length_c   1.000
_cell.angle_alpha   90.00
_cell.angle_beta   90.00
_cell.angle_gamma   90.00
#
_symmetry.space_group_name_H-M   'P 1'
#
loop_
_entity.id
_entity.type
_entity.pdbx_description
1 polymer ?
#
loop_
_entity_poly.entity_id
_entity_poly.type
_entity_poly.pdbx_seq_one_letter_code
_entity_poly.pdbx_strand_id
1 'polypeptide(L)'
;MILLSLISFTCTQVYKGGIWETLLIAFTFNMPQFIQFVVIVFYYTLMLMVRAILSNMKENCLNTIKEKKNPKYSIKIVAKKSTFSITYLELFYVQVIEAKSDIINAFRMPIILILIQIFHAIVTIALSLYNQTILQINLSINNITISSLCLSFQALKLYAFASSGDMIQFEVTEIARALHNIPIDQNVDIMMQVQRFSTLMSYYNPIVSVYDFFPLDATLIFNVLASATTYLIIFVQFENN
;
A
#
# COMPACT_ATOMS: atom_id res chain seq x y z
N MET A 1 6.89 -16.94 -4.93
CA MET A 1 7.20 -17.81 -6.10
C MET A 1 6.49 -19.16 -6.01
N ILE A 2 6.64 -19.93 -4.92
CA ILE A 2 6.02 -21.26 -4.73
C ILE A 2 4.48 -21.23 -4.85
N LEU A 3 3.83 -20.19 -4.32
CA LEU A 3 2.37 -20.04 -4.39
C LEU A 3 1.87 -19.79 -5.82
N LEU A 4 2.65 -19.09 -6.65
CA LEU A 4 2.33 -18.76 -8.05
C LEU A 4 2.52 -19.98 -8.95
N SER A 5 3.54 -20.80 -8.67
CA SER A 5 3.70 -22.12 -9.30
C SER A 5 2.60 -23.09 -8.89
N LEU A 6 2.08 -23.01 -7.65
CA LEU A 6 0.96 -23.83 -7.21
C LEU A 6 -0.35 -23.48 -7.95
N ILE A 7 -0.62 -22.20 -8.25
CA ILE A 7 -1.76 -21.82 -9.10
C ILE A 7 -1.58 -22.28 -10.54
N SER A 8 -0.41 -22.05 -11.15
CA SER A 8 -0.13 -22.54 -12.50
C SER A 8 -0.35 -24.04 -12.57
N PHE A 9 0.07 -24.76 -11.53
CA PHE A 9 -0.09 -26.21 -11.43
C PHE A 9 -1.56 -26.62 -11.25
N THR A 10 -2.34 -25.96 -10.39
CA THR A 10 -3.76 -26.30 -10.22
C THR A 10 -4.62 -25.92 -11.43
N CYS A 11 -4.34 -24.79 -12.10
CA CYS A 11 -5.02 -24.41 -13.34
C CYS A 11 -4.68 -25.34 -14.51
N THR A 12 -3.45 -25.84 -14.61
CA THR A 12 -3.05 -26.79 -15.67
C THR A 12 -3.52 -28.22 -15.42
N GLN A 13 -3.64 -28.65 -14.16
CA GLN A 13 -4.15 -29.98 -13.81
C GLN A 13 -5.66 -30.16 -14.09
N VAL A 14 -6.44 -29.07 -14.07
CA VAL A 14 -7.88 -29.12 -14.33
C VAL A 14 -8.20 -29.24 -15.83
N TYR A 15 -7.34 -28.71 -16.69
CA TYR A 15 -7.53 -28.81 -18.14
C TYR A 15 -6.90 -30.11 -18.67
N LYS A 16 -7.75 -31.06 -19.10
CA LYS A 16 -7.34 -32.22 -19.92
C LYS A 16 -7.00 -31.80 -21.37
N GLY A 17 -6.39 -30.63 -21.52
CA GLY A 17 -6.12 -29.99 -22.79
C GLY A 17 -4.82 -30.43 -23.42
N GLY A 18 -4.65 -30.14 -24.71
CA GLY A 18 -3.36 -30.33 -25.39
C GLY A 18 -2.28 -29.38 -24.88
N ILE A 19 -1.02 -29.63 -25.25
CA ILE A 19 0.15 -28.79 -24.88
C ILE A 19 -0.08 -27.32 -25.30
N TRP A 20 -0.72 -27.09 -26.44
CA TRP A 20 -1.02 -25.74 -26.95
C TRP A 20 -1.97 -24.94 -26.06
N GLU A 21 -3.00 -25.56 -25.49
CA GLU A 21 -3.93 -24.90 -24.58
C GLU A 21 -3.24 -24.54 -23.26
N THR A 22 -2.39 -25.44 -22.77
CA THR A 22 -1.54 -25.19 -21.59
C THR A 22 -0.62 -23.99 -21.81
N LEU A 23 0.05 -23.93 -22.97
CA LEU A 23 0.91 -22.80 -23.33
C LEU A 23 0.11 -21.50 -23.43
N LEU A 24 -1.06 -21.53 -24.08
CA LEU A 24 -1.93 -20.37 -24.20
C LEU A 24 -2.30 -19.83 -22.81
N ILE A 25 -2.79 -20.69 -21.91
CA ILE A 25 -3.15 -20.30 -20.54
C ILE A 25 -1.95 -19.70 -19.79
N ALA A 26 -0.78 -20.31 -19.93
CA ALA A 26 0.43 -19.81 -19.28
C ALA A 26 0.80 -18.38 -19.74
N PHE A 27 0.72 -18.10 -21.04
CA PHE A 27 1.09 -16.79 -21.57
C PHE A 27 -0.02 -15.73 -21.43
N THR A 28 -1.30 -16.10 -21.52
CA THR A 28 -2.40 -15.12 -21.45
C THR A 28 -2.85 -14.82 -20.03
N PHE A 29 -2.70 -15.76 -19.09
CA PHE A 29 -3.14 -15.57 -17.71
C PHE A 29 -1.96 -15.51 -16.73
N ASN A 30 -1.10 -16.52 -16.70
CA ASN A 30 -0.08 -16.61 -15.64
C ASN A 30 1.00 -15.53 -15.79
N MET A 31 1.43 -15.26 -17.02
CA MET A 31 2.49 -14.28 -17.28
C MET A 31 2.06 -12.83 -16.93
N PRO A 32 0.87 -12.33 -17.35
CA PRO A 32 0.39 -11.02 -16.90
C PRO A 32 0.24 -10.92 -15.38
N GLN A 33 -0.29 -11.96 -14.72
CA GLN A 33 -0.38 -11.97 -13.26
C GLN A 33 1.00 -11.88 -12.60
N PHE A 34 1.98 -12.61 -13.14
CA PHE A 34 3.36 -12.55 -12.65
C PHE A 34 3.96 -11.14 -12.81
N ILE A 35 3.79 -10.51 -13.98
CA ILE A 35 4.24 -9.12 -14.19
C ILE A 35 3.61 -8.20 -13.15
N GLN A 36 2.30 -8.28 -12.93
CA GLN A 36 1.63 -7.44 -11.94
C GLN A 36 2.19 -7.65 -10.53
N PHE A 37 2.49 -8.89 -10.15
CA PHE A 37 3.13 -9.16 -8.86
C PHE A 37 4.52 -8.54 -8.76
N VAL A 38 5.34 -8.64 -9.81
CA VAL A 38 6.66 -7.99 -9.83
C VAL A 38 6.52 -6.47 -9.69
N VAL A 39 5.57 -5.87 -10.40
CA VAL A 39 5.28 -4.43 -10.31
C VAL A 39 4.84 -4.04 -8.90
N ILE A 40 3.92 -4.79 -8.27
CA ILE A 40 3.44 -4.54 -6.91
C ILE A 40 4.58 -4.66 -5.90
N VAL A 41 5.40 -5.71 -5.98
CA VAL A 41 6.53 -5.92 -5.06
C VAL A 41 7.55 -4.79 -5.20
N PHE A 42 7.85 -4.37 -6.44
CA PHE A 42 8.78 -3.28 -6.70
C PHE A 42 8.23 -1.95 -6.16
N TYR A 43 6.98 -1.60 -6.46
CA TYR A 43 6.29 -0.45 -5.87
C TYR A 43 6.32 -0.48 -4.34
N TYR A 44 5.92 -1.61 -3.75
CA TYR A 44 5.83 -1.76 -2.30
C TYR A 44 7.20 -1.61 -1.63
N THR A 45 8.27 -2.12 -2.25
CA THR A 45 9.64 -1.97 -1.77
C THR A 45 10.08 -0.51 -1.78
N LEU A 46 9.77 0.25 -2.83
CA LEU A 46 10.06 1.69 -2.89
C LEU A 46 9.31 2.45 -1.78
N MET A 47 8.05 2.11 -1.54
CA MET A 47 7.27 2.69 -0.44
C MET A 47 7.83 2.33 0.94
N LEU A 48 8.34 1.11 1.13
CA LEU A 48 9.05 0.72 2.36
C LEU A 48 10.35 1.51 2.56
N MET A 49 11.06 1.86 1.48
CA MET A 49 12.24 2.72 1.56
C MET A 49 11.86 4.13 2.05
N VAL A 50 10.80 4.73 1.48
CA VAL A 50 10.26 6.02 1.95
C VAL A 50 9.90 5.93 3.44
N ARG A 51 9.20 4.87 3.84
CA ARG A 51 8.85 4.61 5.25
C ARG A 51 10.08 4.53 6.14
N ALA A 52 11.11 3.79 5.74
CA ALA A 52 12.33 3.63 6.52
C ALA A 52 13.04 4.98 6.72
N ILE A 53 13.06 5.83 5.69
CA ILE A 53 13.61 7.18 5.79
C ILE A 53 12.79 8.03 6.77
N LEU A 54 11.45 8.04 6.66
CA LEU A 54 10.57 8.74 7.61
C LEU A 54 10.76 8.24 9.05
N SER A 55 10.91 6.93 9.26
CA SER A 55 11.14 6.35 10.59
C SER A 55 12.47 6.83 11.19
N ASN A 56 13.53 6.93 10.37
CA ASN A 56 14.81 7.50 10.78
C ASN A 56 14.67 9.00 11.15
N MET A 57 13.86 9.76 10.40
CA MET A 57 13.57 11.15 10.76
C MET A 57 12.87 11.27 12.12
N LYS A 58 11.87 10.42 12.37
CA LYS A 58 11.19 10.34 13.66
C LYS A 58 12.18 10.07 14.81
N GLU A 59 13.10 9.12 14.62
CA GLU A 59 14.13 8.82 15.62
C GLU A 59 15.03 10.04 15.90
N ASN A 60 15.44 10.76 14.85
CA ASN A 60 16.21 12.00 15.00
C ASN A 60 15.45 13.11 15.75
N CYS A 61 14.14 13.25 15.52
CA CYS A 61 13.29 14.15 16.30
C CYS A 61 13.28 13.76 17.79
N LEU A 62 13.10 12.47 18.09
CA LEU A 62 13.06 11.97 19.47
C LEU A 62 14.42 12.12 20.17
N ASN A 63 15.53 11.92 19.48
CA ASN A 63 16.86 12.13 20.02
C ASN A 63 17.10 13.61 20.39
N THR A 64 16.62 14.53 19.54
CA THR A 64 16.64 15.98 19.83
C THR A 64 15.88 16.33 21.11
N ILE A 65 14.75 15.65 21.38
CA ILE A 65 13.98 15.82 22.61
C ILE A 65 14.78 15.33 23.83
N LYS A 66 15.40 14.15 23.74
CA LYS A 66 16.16 13.53 24.84
C LYS A 66 17.38 14.37 25.24
N GLU A 67 18.12 14.88 24.26
CA GLU A 67 19.29 15.73 24.50
C GLU A 67 18.91 17.01 25.26
N LYS A 68 17.77 17.62 24.93
CA LYS A 68 17.29 18.85 25.61
C LYS A 68 16.77 18.60 27.04
N LYS A 69 16.24 17.41 27.34
CA LYS A 69 15.69 17.10 28.68
C LYS A 69 16.76 16.80 29.73
N ASN A 70 17.99 16.39 29.34
CA ASN A 70 19.07 16.02 30.27
C ASN A 70 20.34 16.89 30.11
N PRO A 71 20.29 18.20 30.43
CA PRO A 71 21.46 19.07 30.30
C PRO A 71 22.61 18.72 31.28
N LYS A 72 22.32 18.03 32.40
CA LYS A 72 23.25 17.85 33.53
C LYS A 72 24.36 16.79 33.35
N TYR A 73 24.32 15.96 32.31
CA TYR A 73 25.32 14.89 32.08
C TYR A 73 26.18 15.08 30.82
N SER A 74 26.12 16.25 30.17
CA SER A 74 27.00 16.56 29.04
C SER A 74 28.41 16.95 29.54
N ILE A 75 29.12 15.95 30.07
CA ILE A 75 30.56 16.01 30.20
C ILE A 75 31.11 16.43 28.84
N LYS A 76 32.03 17.40 28.90
CA LYS A 76 32.76 18.08 27.83
C LYS A 76 33.61 17.12 26.97
N ILE A 77 33.08 15.98 26.57
CA ILE A 77 33.56 15.26 25.40
C ILE A 77 33.25 16.19 24.24
N VAL A 78 34.23 16.41 23.38
CA VAL A 78 34.09 17.13 22.11
C VAL A 78 33.12 16.32 21.23
N ALA A 79 31.85 16.34 21.60
CA ALA A 79 30.77 15.73 20.90
C ALA A 79 30.66 16.54 19.62
N LYS A 80 31.12 15.94 18.53
CA LYS A 80 30.90 16.38 17.17
C LYS A 80 29.46 16.88 17.11
N LYS A 81 29.30 18.20 17.00
CA LYS A 81 28.03 18.91 17.09
C LYS A 81 27.16 18.51 15.89
N SER A 82 26.60 17.31 15.90
CA SER A 82 25.56 16.90 14.97
C SER A 82 24.23 17.39 15.51
N THR A 83 24.14 18.68 15.80
CA THR A 83 22.85 19.34 15.94
C THR A 83 22.26 19.39 14.54
N PHE A 84 21.55 18.33 14.15
CA PHE A 84 20.65 18.41 13.01
C PHE A 84 19.64 19.52 13.34
N SER A 85 19.77 20.65 12.65
CA SER A 85 18.83 21.76 12.79
C SER A 85 17.43 21.28 12.39
N ILE A 86 16.39 21.79 13.04
CA ILE A 86 14.99 21.54 12.62
C ILE A 86 14.80 21.93 11.15
N THR A 87 15.55 22.94 10.67
CA THR A 87 15.57 23.34 9.25
C THR A 87 16.10 22.23 8.33
N TYR A 88 17.07 21.43 8.78
CA TYR A 88 17.55 20.28 8.00
C TYR A 88 16.50 19.18 7.94
N LEU A 89 15.84 18.88 9.08
CA LEU A 89 14.76 17.90 9.12
C LEU A 89 13.59 18.31 8.20
N GLU A 90 13.28 19.61 8.15
CA GLU A 90 12.26 20.16 7.26
C GLU A 90 12.63 19.97 5.78
N LEU A 91 13.85 20.36 5.37
CA LEU A 91 14.32 20.16 3.99
C LEU A 91 14.33 18.68 3.59
N PHE A 92 14.79 17.82 4.51
CA PHE A 92 14.83 16.39 4.28
C PHE A 92 13.41 15.79 4.19
N TYR A 93 12.45 16.30 4.97
CA TYR A 93 11.05 15.88 4.89
C TYR A 93 10.47 16.19 3.52
N VAL A 94 10.70 17.41 3.00
CA VAL A 94 10.23 17.81 1.67
C VAL A 94 10.75 16.85 0.60
N GLN A 95 12.06 16.56 0.61
CA GLN A 95 12.67 15.63 -0.35
C GLN A 95 12.06 14.23 -0.28
N VAL A 96 11.75 13.74 0.92
CA VAL A 96 11.15 12.41 1.11
C VAL A 96 9.70 12.38 0.60
N ILE A 97 8.93 13.44 0.83
CA ILE A 97 7.55 13.56 0.32
C ILE A 97 7.55 13.75 -1.20
N GLU A 98 8.50 14.48 -1.77
CA GLU A 98 8.68 14.59 -3.22
C GLU A 98 9.01 13.21 -3.82
N ALA A 99 9.96 12.47 -3.24
CA ALA A 99 10.27 11.11 -3.68
C ALA A 99 9.06 10.17 -3.59
N LYS A 100 8.24 10.28 -2.54
CA LYS A 100 6.94 9.57 -2.44
C LYS A 100 6.05 9.92 -3.63
N SER A 101 5.89 11.21 -3.93
CA SER A 101 5.07 11.69 -5.05
C SER A 101 5.58 11.14 -6.38
N ASP A 102 6.89 11.14 -6.62
CA ASP A 102 7.51 10.62 -7.84
C ASP A 102 7.28 9.12 -8.01
N ILE A 103 7.40 8.34 -6.93
CA ILE A 103 7.04 6.92 -6.94
C ILE A 103 5.56 6.76 -7.31
N ILE A 104 4.64 7.47 -6.65
CA ILE A 104 3.21 7.40 -6.97
C ILE A 104 2.96 7.75 -8.43
N ASN A 105 3.61 8.79 -8.96
CA ASN A 105 3.46 9.24 -10.35
C ASN A 105 3.94 8.17 -11.34
N ALA A 106 5.07 7.51 -11.05
CA ALA A 106 5.60 6.42 -11.88
C ALA A 106 4.68 5.19 -11.90
N PHE A 107 4.03 4.87 -10.77
CA PHE A 107 3.17 3.69 -10.63
C PHE A 107 1.68 3.97 -10.81
N ARG A 108 1.29 5.23 -11.05
CA ARG A 108 -0.11 5.66 -11.07
C ARG A 108 -0.97 4.84 -12.04
N MET A 109 -0.50 4.70 -13.29
CA MET A 109 -1.20 3.94 -14.33
C MET A 109 -1.18 2.42 -14.05
N PRO A 110 -0.04 1.80 -13.72
CA PRO A 110 0.00 0.41 -13.29
C PRO A 110 -0.97 0.08 -12.14
N ILE A 111 -1.04 0.92 -11.11
CA ILE A 111 -1.92 0.71 -9.95
C ILE A 111 -3.38 0.66 -10.40
N ILE A 112 -3.83 1.57 -11.26
CA ILE A 112 -5.22 1.57 -11.76
C ILE A 112 -5.53 0.34 -12.58
N LEU A 113 -4.65 -0.02 -13.51
CA LEU A 113 -4.88 -1.20 -14.34
C LEU A 113 -4.99 -2.46 -13.48
N ILE A 114 -4.17 -2.57 -12.44
CA ILE A 114 -4.24 -3.67 -11.48
C ILE A 114 -5.54 -3.60 -10.66
N LEU A 115 -5.98 -2.43 -10.21
CA LEU A 115 -7.23 -2.29 -9.45
C LEU A 115 -8.47 -2.63 -10.28
N ILE A 116 -8.54 -2.19 -11.53
CA ILE A 116 -9.61 -2.57 -12.48
C ILE A 116 -9.60 -4.08 -12.68
N GLN A 117 -8.42 -4.67 -12.87
CA GLN A 117 -8.28 -6.11 -13.07
C GLN A 117 -8.62 -6.91 -11.80
N ILE A 118 -8.30 -6.40 -10.60
CA ILE A 118 -8.73 -6.96 -9.31
C ILE A 118 -10.25 -6.93 -9.20
N PHE A 119 -10.88 -5.78 -9.45
CA PHE A 119 -12.33 -5.63 -9.40
C PHE A 119 -13.03 -6.61 -10.35
N HIS A 120 -12.60 -6.62 -11.62
CA HIS A 120 -13.13 -7.54 -12.62
C HIS A 120 -12.96 -9.01 -12.22
N ALA A 121 -11.80 -9.38 -11.66
CA ALA A 121 -11.55 -10.75 -11.22
C ALA A 121 -12.46 -11.15 -10.04
N ILE A 122 -12.64 -10.28 -9.04
CA ILE A 122 -13.53 -10.55 -7.90
C ILE A 122 -14.97 -10.77 -8.38
N VAL A 123 -15.48 -9.88 -9.23
CA VAL A 123 -16.83 -9.99 -9.80
C VAL A 123 -16.98 -11.28 -10.63
N THR A 124 -16.01 -11.58 -11.49
CA THR A 124 -16.04 -12.78 -12.34
C THR A 124 -16.04 -14.07 -11.51
N ILE A 125 -15.20 -14.14 -10.46
CA ILE A 125 -15.14 -15.31 -9.58
C ILE A 125 -16.46 -15.49 -8.83
N ALA A 126 -17.00 -14.41 -8.28
CA ALA A 126 -18.26 -14.47 -7.56
C ALA A 126 -19.44 -14.87 -8.47
N LEU A 127 -19.51 -14.34 -9.69
CA LEU A 127 -20.50 -14.75 -10.69
C LEU A 127 -20.33 -16.22 -11.11
N SER A 128 -19.10 -16.67 -11.32
CA SER A 128 -18.82 -18.07 -11.62
C SER A 128 -19.26 -19.00 -10.48
N LEU A 129 -19.06 -18.59 -9.22
CA LEU A 129 -19.51 -19.35 -8.06
C LEU A 129 -21.05 -19.38 -7.98
N TYR A 130 -21.70 -18.24 -8.23
CA TYR A 130 -23.17 -18.13 -8.28
C TYR A 130 -23.78 -19.06 -9.36
N ASN A 131 -23.23 -19.04 -10.58
CA ASN A 131 -23.72 -19.90 -11.66
C ASN A 131 -23.53 -21.39 -11.33
N GLN A 132 -22.42 -21.74 -10.67
CA GLN A 132 -22.16 -23.13 -10.28
C GLN A 132 -23.04 -23.60 -9.12
N THR A 133 -23.39 -22.72 -8.17
CA THR A 133 -24.29 -23.07 -7.07
C THR A 133 -25.74 -23.20 -7.53
N ILE A 134 -26.24 -22.26 -8.32
CA ILE A 134 -27.68 -22.15 -8.62
C ILE A 134 -28.07 -22.90 -9.89
N LEU A 135 -27.32 -22.75 -10.99
CA LEU A 135 -27.75 -23.25 -12.30
C LEU A 135 -27.37 -24.71 -12.55
N GLN A 136 -26.20 -25.14 -12.07
CA GLN A 136 -25.63 -26.44 -12.46
C GLN A 136 -25.54 -27.49 -11.34
N ILE A 137 -25.75 -27.10 -10.07
CA ILE A 137 -25.65 -27.97 -8.86
C ILE A 137 -24.43 -28.92 -8.91
N ASN A 138 -23.32 -28.48 -9.53
CA ASN A 138 -22.12 -29.28 -9.77
C ASN A 138 -20.92 -28.59 -9.15
N LEU A 139 -21.02 -28.35 -7.85
CA LEU A 139 -20.01 -27.62 -7.12
C LEU A 139 -18.97 -28.58 -6.57
N SER A 140 -17.87 -28.72 -7.32
CA SER A 140 -16.75 -29.54 -6.87
C SER A 140 -15.94 -28.82 -5.79
N ILE A 141 -15.41 -29.57 -4.82
CA ILE A 141 -14.49 -29.06 -3.78
C ILE A 141 -13.31 -28.33 -4.45
N ASN A 142 -12.82 -28.87 -5.56
CA ASN A 142 -11.73 -28.29 -6.34
C ASN A 142 -12.05 -26.86 -6.84
N ASN A 143 -13.26 -26.62 -7.33
CA ASN A 143 -13.68 -25.30 -7.80
C ASN A 143 -13.73 -24.28 -6.66
N ILE A 144 -14.18 -24.70 -5.45
CA ILE A 144 -14.14 -23.84 -4.26
C ILE A 144 -12.69 -23.48 -3.92
N THR A 145 -11.82 -24.49 -3.85
CA THR A 145 -10.41 -24.28 -3.47
C THR A 145 -9.71 -23.34 -4.45
N ILE A 146 -9.91 -23.54 -5.76
CA ILE A 146 -9.33 -22.66 -6.80
C ILE A 146 -9.88 -21.24 -6.68
N SER A 147 -11.20 -21.09 -6.54
CA SER A 147 -11.83 -19.77 -6.43
C SER A 147 -11.38 -19.01 -5.18
N SER A 148 -11.31 -19.70 -4.03
CA SER A 148 -10.83 -19.16 -2.76
C SER A 148 -9.36 -18.73 -2.85
N LEU A 149 -8.52 -19.56 -3.48
CA LEU A 149 -7.13 -19.24 -3.73
C LEU A 149 -7.01 -17.97 -4.60
N CYS A 150 -7.73 -17.92 -5.72
CA CYS A 150 -7.75 -16.76 -6.61
C CYS A 150 -8.22 -15.47 -5.91
N LEU A 151 -9.27 -15.54 -5.09
CA LEU A 151 -9.75 -14.41 -4.29
C LEU A 151 -8.69 -13.94 -3.29
N SER A 152 -8.04 -14.87 -2.60
CA SER A 152 -6.96 -14.57 -1.65
C SER A 152 -5.81 -13.82 -2.34
N PHE A 153 -5.49 -14.17 -3.59
CA PHE A 153 -4.49 -13.45 -4.37
C PHE A 153 -4.90 -12.02 -4.72
N GLN A 154 -6.14 -11.81 -5.17
CA GLN A 154 -6.61 -10.45 -5.44
C GLN A 154 -6.64 -9.61 -4.16
N ALA A 155 -7.05 -10.20 -3.04
CA ALA A 155 -7.03 -9.56 -1.72
C ALA A 155 -5.62 -9.18 -1.28
N LEU A 156 -4.61 -10.05 -1.51
CA LEU A 156 -3.22 -9.75 -1.18
C LEU A 156 -2.67 -8.55 -1.96
N LYS A 157 -2.99 -8.44 -3.25
CA LYS A 157 -2.58 -7.29 -4.07
C LYS A 157 -3.21 -5.99 -3.55
N LEU A 158 -4.50 -6.04 -3.24
CA LEU A 158 -5.24 -4.91 -2.71
C LEU A 158 -4.69 -4.48 -1.34
N TYR A 159 -4.40 -5.45 -0.48
CA TYR A 159 -3.75 -5.24 0.81
C TYR A 159 -2.38 -4.59 0.67
N ALA A 160 -1.55 -5.00 -0.29
CA ALA A 160 -0.24 -4.38 -0.51
C ALA A 160 -0.36 -2.88 -0.83
N PHE A 161 -1.33 -2.48 -1.66
CA PHE A 161 -1.58 -1.06 -1.94
C PHE A 161 -2.11 -0.32 -0.71
N ALA A 162 -3.19 -0.82 -0.08
CA ALA A 162 -3.80 -0.21 1.09
C ALA A 162 -2.81 -0.04 2.26
N SER A 163 -2.02 -1.09 2.51
CA SER A 163 -1.03 -1.09 3.58
C SER A 163 0.10 -0.11 3.32
N SER A 164 0.52 0.06 2.05
CA SER A 164 1.58 1.02 1.72
C SER A 164 1.20 2.47 2.04
N GLY A 165 -0.04 2.89 1.76
CA GLY A 165 -0.48 4.24 2.07
C GLY A 165 -0.67 4.47 3.56
N ASP A 166 -1.28 3.51 4.26
CA ASP A 166 -1.49 3.57 5.70
C ASP A 166 -0.16 3.65 6.48
N MET A 167 0.85 2.87 6.06
CA MET A 167 2.19 2.92 6.66
C MET A 167 2.85 4.30 6.56
N ILE A 168 2.74 4.96 5.42
CA ILE A 168 3.32 6.30 5.23
C ILE A 168 2.57 7.33 6.07
N GLN A 169 1.24 7.29 6.05
CA GLN A 169 0.41 8.19 6.84
C GLN A 169 0.67 8.02 8.34
N PHE A 170 0.87 6.79 8.80
CA PHE A 170 1.25 6.49 10.17
C PHE A 170 2.59 7.13 10.56
N GLU A 171 3.65 6.93 9.77
CA GLU A 171 4.97 7.51 10.09
C GLU A 171 4.94 9.05 10.04
N VAL A 172 4.23 9.67 9.09
CA VAL A 172 4.07 11.14 9.06
C VAL A 172 3.37 11.64 10.33
N THR A 173 2.31 10.95 10.77
CA THR A 173 1.59 11.31 12.00
C THR A 173 2.49 11.20 13.23
N GLU A 174 3.34 10.17 13.29
CA GLU A 174 4.30 9.99 14.38
C GLU A 174 5.40 11.06 14.37
N ILE A 175 5.89 11.48 13.21
CA ILE A 175 6.81 12.61 13.10
C ILE A 175 6.14 13.89 13.61
N ALA A 176 4.89 14.15 13.24
CA ALA A 176 4.16 15.33 13.69
C ALA A 176 4.01 15.33 15.23
N ARG A 177 3.64 14.18 15.82
CA ARG A 177 3.59 14.01 17.28
C ARG A 177 4.95 14.24 17.93
N ALA A 178 6.02 13.69 17.37
CA ALA A 178 7.38 13.89 17.88
C ALA A 178 7.79 15.37 17.80
N LEU A 179 7.43 16.08 16.74
CA LEU A 179 7.72 17.49 16.54
C LEU A 179 7.03 18.37 17.59
N HIS A 180 5.75 18.12 17.88
CA HIS A 180 5.00 18.86 18.91
C HIS A 180 5.49 18.61 20.35
N ASN A 181 6.19 17.51 20.58
CA ASN A 181 6.75 17.16 21.89
C ASN A 181 8.15 17.76 22.15
N ILE A 182 8.70 18.55 21.22
CA ILE A 182 9.96 19.28 21.42
C ILE A 182 9.73 20.37 22.46
N PRO A 183 10.50 20.44 23.57
CA PRO A 183 10.32 21.48 24.59
C PRO A 183 10.56 22.87 23.98
N ILE A 184 9.55 23.73 24.07
CA ILE A 184 9.48 25.06 23.44
C ILE A 184 9.87 26.18 24.43
N ASP A 185 9.78 25.89 25.72
CA ASP A 185 9.57 26.82 26.84
C ASP A 185 10.70 27.84 27.08
N GLN A 186 11.79 27.80 26.31
CA GLN A 186 12.98 28.64 26.53
C GLN A 186 13.53 29.33 25.27
N ASN A 187 12.99 29.08 24.07
CA ASN A 187 13.53 29.70 22.85
C ASN A 187 12.48 29.94 21.76
N VAL A 188 12.15 31.21 21.52
CA VAL A 188 11.20 31.67 20.49
C VAL A 188 11.60 31.21 19.08
N ASP A 189 12.89 31.10 18.79
CA ASP A 189 13.37 30.65 17.47
C ASP A 189 13.03 29.17 17.23
N ILE A 190 13.06 28.35 18.27
CA ILE A 190 12.69 26.93 18.19
C ILE A 190 11.18 26.80 18.03
N MET A 191 10.40 27.63 18.75
CA MET A 191 8.96 27.69 18.58
C MET A 191 8.57 28.00 17.13
N MET A 192 9.16 29.04 16.54
CA MET A 192 8.90 29.40 15.15
C MET A 192 9.30 28.29 14.17
N GLN A 193 10.43 27.61 14.38
CA GLN A 193 10.86 26.51 13.53
C GLN A 193 9.90 25.30 13.62
N VAL A 194 9.46 24.93 14.82
CA VAL A 194 8.48 23.87 15.04
C VAL A 194 7.15 24.22 14.36
N GLN A 195 6.67 25.45 14.52
CA GLN A 195 5.42 25.90 13.90
C GLN A 195 5.52 25.94 12.37
N ARG A 196 6.64 26.43 11.82
CA ARG A 196 6.90 26.42 10.37
C ARG A 196 6.88 25.00 9.83
N PHE A 197 7.59 24.08 10.48
CA PHE A 197 7.63 22.70 10.04
C PHE A 197 6.26 22.00 10.17
N SER A 198 5.52 22.24 11.26
CA SER A 198 4.14 21.72 11.42
C SER A 198 3.21 22.23 10.31
N THR A 199 3.31 23.52 9.96
CA THR A 199 2.55 24.11 8.85
C THR A 199 2.95 23.47 7.53
N LEU A 200 4.24 23.25 7.30
CA LEU A 200 4.74 22.56 6.11
C LEU A 200 4.20 21.12 6.02
N MET A 201 4.20 20.36 7.12
CA MET A 201 3.64 19.01 7.15
C MET A 201 2.13 19.01 6.84
N SER A 202 1.39 20.02 7.29
CA SER A 202 -0.03 20.15 6.97
C SER A 202 -0.30 20.52 5.50
N TYR A 203 0.61 21.27 4.89
CA TYR A 203 0.53 21.65 3.47
C TYR A 203 0.82 20.46 2.56
N TYR A 204 1.84 19.66 2.89
CA TYR A 204 2.18 18.45 2.15
C TYR A 204 1.25 17.30 2.53
N ASN A 205 0.24 17.03 1.69
CA ASN A 205 -0.72 15.94 1.93
C ASN A 205 0.01 14.58 2.03
N PRO A 206 0.01 13.93 3.21
CA PRO A 206 0.67 12.65 3.38
C PRO A 206 -0.07 11.52 2.68
N ILE A 207 -1.37 11.72 2.40
CA ILE A 207 -2.23 10.72 1.78
C ILE A 207 -1.60 10.26 0.46
N VAL A 208 -1.51 8.95 0.32
CA VAL A 208 -1.09 8.30 -0.91
C VAL A 208 -2.35 8.14 -1.76
N SER A 209 -2.52 8.98 -2.77
CA SER A 209 -3.66 8.97 -3.69
C SER A 209 -3.22 8.63 -5.11
N VAL A 210 -4.13 8.07 -5.90
CA VAL A 210 -3.91 7.83 -7.33
C VAL A 210 -4.79 8.80 -8.13
N TYR A 211 -4.16 9.67 -8.93
CA TYR A 211 -4.83 10.78 -9.64
C TYR A 211 -5.71 11.67 -8.74
N ASP A 212 -5.45 11.69 -7.43
CA ASP A 212 -6.28 12.39 -6.44
C ASP A 212 -7.76 11.95 -6.43
N PHE A 213 -8.09 10.82 -7.07
CA PHE A 213 -9.45 10.27 -7.10
C PHE A 213 -9.74 9.37 -5.90
N PHE A 214 -8.82 8.48 -5.55
CA PHE A 214 -9.00 7.56 -4.42
C PHE A 214 -7.71 7.37 -3.61
N PRO A 215 -7.80 7.35 -2.28
CA PRO A 215 -6.68 7.05 -1.40
C PRO A 215 -6.33 5.56 -1.43
N LEU A 216 -5.03 5.26 -1.33
CA LEU A 216 -4.49 3.91 -1.13
C LEU A 216 -4.35 3.61 0.36
N ASP A 217 -5.42 3.77 1.11
CA ASP A 217 -5.48 3.50 2.55
C ASP A 217 -6.33 2.26 2.85
N ALA A 218 -6.57 1.98 4.13
CA ALA A 218 -7.41 0.85 4.56
C ALA A 218 -8.83 0.88 3.97
N THR A 219 -9.36 2.04 3.58
CA THR A 219 -10.70 2.16 2.99
C THR A 219 -10.77 1.60 1.58
N LEU A 220 -9.64 1.49 0.86
CA LEU A 220 -9.56 0.93 -0.49
C LEU A 220 -10.15 -0.49 -0.56
N ILE A 221 -9.82 -1.33 0.43
CA ILE A 221 -10.31 -2.72 0.48
C ILE A 221 -11.83 -2.75 0.60
N PHE A 222 -12.36 -1.96 1.53
CA PHE A 222 -13.79 -1.84 1.75
C PHE A 222 -14.50 -1.34 0.49
N ASN A 223 -13.99 -0.28 -0.13
CA ASN A 223 -14.61 0.32 -1.32
C ASN A 223 -14.67 -0.65 -2.50
N VAL A 224 -13.59 -1.40 -2.76
CA VAL A 224 -13.56 -2.39 -3.85
C VAL A 224 -14.53 -3.55 -3.57
N LEU A 225 -14.54 -4.07 -2.34
CA LEU A 225 -15.44 -5.18 -1.98
C LEU A 225 -16.92 -4.75 -1.98
N ALA A 226 -17.22 -3.57 -1.44
CA ALA A 226 -18.56 -3.00 -1.45
C ALA A 226 -19.04 -2.80 -2.89
N SER A 227 -18.22 -2.20 -3.75
CA SER A 227 -18.55 -2.01 -5.17
C SER A 227 -18.79 -3.34 -5.90
N ALA A 228 -17.95 -4.35 -5.65
CA ALA A 228 -18.12 -5.66 -6.25
C ALA A 228 -19.40 -6.35 -5.77
N THR A 229 -19.71 -6.22 -4.48
CA THR A 229 -20.94 -6.76 -3.88
C THR A 229 -22.19 -6.10 -4.47
N THR A 230 -22.19 -4.77 -4.58
CA THR A 230 -23.29 -4.02 -5.21
C THR A 230 -23.50 -4.46 -6.65
N TYR A 231 -22.41 -4.61 -7.43
CA TYR A 231 -22.51 -5.09 -8.82
C TYR A 231 -23.13 -6.48 -8.90
N LEU A 232 -22.73 -7.40 -8.02
CA LEU A 232 -23.30 -8.76 -7.97
C LEU A 232 -24.78 -8.76 -7.59
N ILE A 233 -25.18 -7.96 -6.62
CA ILE A 233 -26.60 -7.83 -6.24
C ILE A 233 -27.44 -7.36 -7.43
N ILE A 234 -26.97 -6.32 -8.13
CA ILE A 234 -27.65 -5.80 -9.32
C ILE A 234 -27.75 -6.89 -10.39
N PHE A 235 -26.65 -7.61 -10.65
CA PHE A 235 -26.63 -8.68 -11.65
C PHE A 235 -27.66 -9.78 -11.33
N VAL A 236 -27.67 -10.27 -10.09
CA VAL A 236 -28.62 -11.31 -9.63
C VAL A 236 -30.07 -10.82 -9.71
N GLN A 237 -30.33 -9.53 -9.45
CA GLN A 237 -31.67 -8.97 -9.60
C GLN A 237 -32.15 -8.94 -11.05
N PHE A 238 -31.26 -8.70 -12.01
CA PHE A 238 -31.60 -8.71 -13.44
C PHE A 238 -31.77 -10.12 -14.01
N GLU A 239 -31.07 -11.12 -13.47
CA GLU A 239 -31.18 -12.51 -13.94
C GLU A 239 -32.50 -13.18 -13.51
N ASN A 240 -33.07 -12.76 -12.37
CA ASN A 240 -34.32 -13.31 -11.83
C ASN A 240 -35.61 -12.67 -12.39
N ASN A 241 -35.49 -11.67 -13.27
CA ASN A 241 -36.63 -10.99 -13.92
C ASN A 241 -36.74 -11.42 -15.39
#